data_AF-A0A1Q3Z5F6-F1
#
_entry.id   AF-A0A1Q3Z5F6-F1
#
_cell.length_a   1.000
_cell.length_b   1.000
_cell.length_c   1.000
_cell.angle_alpha   90.00
_cell.angle_beta   90.00
_cell.angle_gamma   90.00
#
_symmetry.space_group_name_H-M   'P 1'
#
loop_
_entity.id
_entity.type
_entity.pdbx_description
1 polymer ?
#
loop_
_entity_poly.entity_id
_entity_poly.type
_entity_poly.pdbx_seq_one_letter_code
_entity_poly.pdbx_strand_id
1 'polypeptide(L)'
;MGARFQQKTGIELVTDVASSEPMLAKLEASAGQPSYNAVAISFDAVLRGLQRELIEPLKMSDVPSLSKVQSKIQAPLLLENGLIGGIPTHWKAIGILWRKDKVPFEITSWKDLWRPELANRISVQKMPTLGAALMLIAANIVHGGSQKDDDMEPGWAAMKALKPNIREFYPLTSAAITSLVAGDTWVSVNTLDLGLPLASENIVATIPAEGCTWAGDAFCIPKGAENRESALKFIDFMLQDANQIEWAKEAQVAPSTTVVLPPDVQNGLIENADVADKLFPIDFLHAGTNLPKWSDRWLREISG
;
A
#
# COMPACT_ATOMS: atom_id res chain seq x y z
N MET A 1 -1.15 3.46 21.78
CA MET A 1 -2.58 3.20 21.44
C MET A 1 -3.31 2.13 22.27
N GLY A 2 -2.91 0.85 22.31
CA GLY A 2 -3.70 -0.24 22.94
C GLY A 2 -4.08 -0.04 24.42
N ALA A 3 -3.14 0.42 25.25
CA ALA A 3 -3.41 0.72 26.67
C ALA A 3 -4.50 1.81 26.85
N ARG A 4 -4.56 2.81 25.97
CA ARG A 4 -5.60 3.84 26.01
C ARG A 4 -6.97 3.29 25.60
N PHE A 5 -7.01 2.36 24.64
CA PHE A 5 -8.25 1.69 24.28
C PHE A 5 -8.80 0.92 25.48
N GLN A 6 -7.97 0.07 26.08
CA GLN A 6 -8.37 -0.70 27.27
C GLN A 6 -8.79 0.19 28.44
N GLN A 7 -8.07 1.29 28.69
CA GLN A 7 -8.44 2.25 29.73
C GLN A 7 -9.82 2.90 29.48
N LYS A 8 -10.16 3.20 28.21
CA LYS A 8 -11.42 3.85 27.84
C LYS A 8 -12.61 2.89 27.81
N THR A 9 -12.38 1.64 27.42
CA THR A 9 -13.48 0.71 27.10
C THR A 9 -13.58 -0.48 28.05
N GLY A 10 -12.52 -0.75 28.84
CA GLY A 10 -12.39 -1.97 29.63
C GLY A 10 -12.09 -3.22 28.78
N ILE A 11 -11.93 -3.08 27.46
CA ILE A 11 -11.70 -4.20 26.54
C ILE A 11 -10.19 -4.43 26.40
N GLU A 12 -9.74 -5.65 26.71
CA GLU A 12 -8.35 -6.05 26.50
C GLU A 12 -8.05 -6.28 25.01
N LEU A 13 -6.92 -5.77 24.55
CA LEU A 13 -6.44 -5.97 23.18
C LEU A 13 -5.33 -7.03 23.17
N VAL A 14 -5.59 -8.15 22.50
CA VAL A 14 -4.59 -9.18 22.21
C VAL A 14 -4.20 -9.08 20.74
N THR A 15 -2.90 -8.96 20.46
CA THR A 15 -2.37 -8.75 19.10
C THR A 15 -1.62 -9.96 18.60
N ASP A 16 -1.86 -10.33 17.34
CA ASP A 16 -1.07 -11.29 16.56
C ASP A 16 -0.55 -10.56 15.31
N VAL A 17 0.73 -10.73 14.99
CA VAL A 17 1.40 -10.00 13.91
C VAL A 17 1.80 -10.97 12.81
N ALA A 18 1.20 -10.80 11.63
CA ALA A 18 1.49 -11.56 10.43
C ALA A 18 1.22 -10.70 9.18
N SER A 19 1.70 -11.13 8.01
CA SER A 19 1.32 -10.51 6.74
C SER A 19 -0.11 -10.89 6.34
N SER A 20 -0.65 -10.23 5.31
CA SER A 20 -2.05 -10.41 4.88
C SER A 20 -2.36 -11.82 4.39
N GLU A 21 -1.46 -12.48 3.66
CA GLU A 21 -1.70 -13.85 3.15
C GLU A 21 -1.86 -14.90 4.27
N PRO A 22 -0.94 -15.01 5.26
CA PRO A 22 -1.16 -15.89 6.41
C PRO A 22 -2.44 -15.57 7.19
N MET A 23 -2.80 -14.29 7.35
CA MET A 23 -4.04 -13.91 8.01
C MET A 23 -5.26 -14.42 7.24
N LEU A 24 -5.33 -14.19 5.92
CA LEU A 24 -6.41 -14.72 5.08
C LEU A 24 -6.50 -16.25 5.12
N ALA A 25 -5.37 -16.95 5.03
CA ALA A 25 -5.34 -18.41 5.11
C ALA A 25 -5.87 -18.93 6.46
N LYS A 26 -5.54 -18.24 7.57
CA LYS A 26 -6.05 -18.58 8.90
C LYS A 26 -7.56 -18.31 9.02
N LEU A 27 -8.07 -17.25 8.38
CA LEU A 27 -9.52 -17.01 8.30
C LEU A 27 -10.23 -18.11 7.50
N GLU A 28 -9.68 -18.51 6.36
CA GLU A 28 -10.22 -19.58 5.51
C GLU A 28 -10.24 -20.93 6.26
N ALA A 29 -9.17 -21.25 6.98
CA ALA A 29 -9.07 -22.46 7.78
C ALA A 29 -9.98 -22.49 9.03
N SER A 30 -10.57 -21.35 9.41
CA SER A 30 -11.37 -21.25 10.65
C SER A 30 -12.74 -21.92 10.57
N ALA A 31 -13.18 -22.33 9.38
CA ALA A 31 -14.50 -22.93 9.15
C ALA A 31 -15.67 -22.12 9.74
N GLY A 32 -15.56 -20.78 9.72
CA GLY A 32 -16.58 -19.86 10.23
C GLY A 32 -16.49 -19.54 11.73
N GLN A 33 -15.44 -20.01 12.41
CA GLN A 33 -15.14 -19.70 13.82
C GLN A 33 -13.74 -19.06 13.93
N PRO A 34 -13.56 -17.84 13.42
CA PRO A 34 -12.26 -17.19 13.39
C PRO A 34 -11.77 -16.86 14.80
N SER A 35 -10.50 -17.16 15.06
CA SER A 35 -9.81 -16.74 16.29
C SER A 35 -9.57 -15.23 16.39
N TYR A 36 -9.77 -14.48 15.30
CA TYR A 36 -9.62 -13.03 15.25
C TYR A 36 -10.97 -12.34 15.27
N ASN A 37 -11.09 -11.28 16.07
CA ASN A 37 -12.27 -10.42 16.08
C ASN A 37 -12.14 -9.25 15.08
N ALA A 38 -10.91 -8.83 14.80
CA ALA A 38 -10.56 -7.87 13.77
C ALA A 38 -9.23 -8.27 13.14
N VAL A 39 -9.03 -7.95 11.86
CA VAL A 39 -7.76 -8.10 11.15
C VAL A 39 -7.39 -6.80 10.46
N ALA A 40 -6.10 -6.49 10.36
CA ALA A 40 -5.59 -5.39 9.56
C ALA A 40 -4.82 -5.98 8.37
N ILE A 41 -5.34 -5.80 7.15
CA ILE A 41 -4.80 -6.40 5.93
C ILE A 41 -4.86 -5.42 4.76
N SER A 42 -4.07 -5.68 3.72
CA SER A 42 -4.03 -4.86 2.51
C SER A 42 -5.36 -4.83 1.79
N PHE A 43 -5.63 -3.75 1.03
CA PHE A 43 -6.91 -3.58 0.32
C PHE A 43 -7.23 -4.73 -0.65
N ASP A 44 -6.24 -5.27 -1.37
CA ASP A 44 -6.45 -6.43 -2.24
C ASP A 44 -6.86 -7.69 -1.44
N ALA A 45 -6.30 -7.85 -0.24
CA ALA A 45 -6.59 -8.96 0.65
C ALA A 45 -8.01 -8.83 1.23
N VAL A 46 -8.45 -7.61 1.56
CA VAL A 46 -9.85 -7.33 1.92
C VAL A 46 -10.78 -7.80 0.81
N LEU A 47 -10.54 -7.35 -0.43
CA LEU A 47 -11.43 -7.63 -1.57
C LEU A 47 -11.48 -9.13 -1.91
N ARG A 48 -10.35 -9.84 -1.83
CA ARG A 48 -10.33 -11.31 -1.95
C ARG A 48 -11.04 -12.01 -0.79
N GLY A 49 -10.88 -11.50 0.43
CA GLY A 49 -11.58 -12.00 1.61
C GLY A 49 -13.11 -11.89 1.47
N LEU A 50 -13.60 -10.80 0.87
CA LEU A 50 -15.03 -10.64 0.55
C LEU A 50 -15.51 -11.63 -0.51
N GLN A 51 -14.76 -11.82 -1.60
CA GLN A 51 -15.09 -12.80 -2.64
C GLN A 51 -15.19 -14.23 -2.10
N ARG A 52 -14.37 -14.55 -1.10
CA ARG A 52 -14.35 -15.86 -0.42
C ARG A 52 -15.30 -15.93 0.78
N GLU A 53 -16.08 -14.87 1.02
CA GLU A 53 -16.98 -14.72 2.17
C GLU A 53 -16.30 -14.90 3.56
N LEU A 54 -15.02 -14.55 3.67
CA LEU A 54 -14.25 -14.65 4.92
C LEU A 54 -14.41 -13.40 5.81
N ILE A 55 -14.82 -12.29 5.21
CA ILE A 55 -14.94 -10.97 5.86
C ILE A 55 -16.40 -10.54 5.80
N GLU A 56 -16.87 -9.94 6.90
CA GLU A 56 -18.18 -9.31 6.99
C GLU A 56 -18.15 -7.91 6.35
N PRO A 57 -18.96 -7.63 5.31
CA PRO A 57 -19.17 -6.27 4.85
C PRO A 57 -19.90 -5.44 5.91
N LEU A 58 -19.45 -4.22 6.15
CA LEU A 58 -19.96 -3.34 7.20
C LEU A 58 -20.87 -2.27 6.65
N LYS A 59 -21.83 -1.81 7.48
CA LYS A 59 -22.56 -0.59 7.19
C LYS A 59 -21.71 0.61 7.57
N MET A 60 -21.83 1.70 6.83
CA MET A 60 -21.14 2.96 7.18
C MET A 60 -21.48 3.43 8.61
N SER A 61 -22.70 3.18 9.07
CA SER A 61 -23.18 3.52 10.41
C SER A 61 -22.57 2.68 11.55
N ASP A 62 -21.98 1.52 11.24
CA ASP A 62 -21.39 0.64 12.26
C ASP A 62 -20.11 1.26 12.84
N VAL A 63 -19.47 2.18 12.11
CA VAL A 63 -18.24 2.88 12.50
C VAL A 63 -18.45 4.39 12.28
N PRO A 64 -18.99 5.15 13.25
CA PRO A 64 -19.29 6.57 13.09
C PRO A 64 -18.12 7.42 12.57
N SER A 65 -16.90 7.13 13.01
CA SER A 65 -15.68 7.84 12.59
C SER A 65 -15.28 7.57 11.13
N LEU A 66 -15.90 6.60 10.45
CA LEU A 66 -15.69 6.35 9.03
C LEU A 66 -16.07 7.55 8.16
N SER A 67 -17.01 8.39 8.62
CA SER A 67 -17.36 9.65 7.96
C SER A 67 -16.18 10.62 7.81
N LYS A 68 -15.11 10.45 8.58
CA LYS A 68 -13.88 11.25 8.51
C LYS A 68 -12.87 10.72 7.50
N VAL A 69 -13.01 9.47 7.06
CA VAL A 69 -12.07 8.84 6.13
C VAL A 69 -12.20 9.53 4.77
N GLN A 70 -11.09 9.76 4.09
CA GLN A 70 -11.08 10.43 2.79
C GLN A 70 -11.80 9.57 1.74
N SER A 71 -12.78 10.13 1.01
CA SER A 71 -13.60 9.36 0.07
C SER A 71 -12.79 8.61 -0.98
N LYS A 72 -11.68 9.19 -1.46
CA LYS A 72 -10.76 8.53 -2.41
C LYS A 72 -10.02 7.31 -1.85
N ILE A 73 -9.74 7.32 -0.54
CA ILE A 73 -9.10 6.19 0.16
C ILE A 73 -10.15 5.12 0.49
N GLN A 74 -11.41 5.51 0.73
CA GLN A 74 -12.53 4.57 0.92
C GLN A 74 -12.98 3.90 -0.37
N ALA A 75 -12.95 4.62 -1.48
CA ALA A 75 -13.59 4.22 -2.74
C ALA A 75 -13.23 2.79 -3.20
N PRO A 76 -11.98 2.31 -3.08
CA PRO A 76 -11.65 0.94 -3.50
C PRO A 76 -12.29 -0.17 -2.66
N LEU A 77 -12.79 0.15 -1.46
CA LEU A 77 -13.43 -0.80 -0.56
C LEU A 77 -14.95 -0.63 -0.48
N LEU A 78 -15.52 0.37 -1.18
CA LEU A 78 -16.95 0.60 -1.23
C LEU A 78 -17.61 -0.38 -2.19
N LEU A 79 -18.65 -1.07 -1.73
CA LEU A 79 -19.38 -2.06 -2.50
C LEU A 79 -20.59 -1.41 -3.19
N GLU A 80 -21.03 -1.99 -4.32
CA GLU A 80 -22.16 -1.46 -5.11
C GLU A 80 -23.47 -1.36 -4.31
N ASN A 81 -23.64 -2.19 -3.28
CA ASN A 81 -24.81 -2.20 -2.40
C ASN A 81 -24.74 -1.16 -1.25
N GLY A 82 -23.70 -0.30 -1.23
CA GLY A 82 -23.51 0.73 -0.21
C GLY A 82 -22.88 0.26 1.10
N LEU A 83 -22.49 -1.02 1.20
CA LEU A 83 -21.65 -1.52 2.29
C LEU A 83 -20.17 -1.24 2.01
N ILE A 84 -19.34 -1.35 3.04
CA ILE A 84 -17.88 -1.22 2.92
C ILE A 84 -17.20 -2.52 3.34
N GLY A 85 -16.24 -2.98 2.54
CA GLY A 85 -15.53 -4.23 2.76
C GLY A 85 -14.51 -4.20 3.89
N GLY A 86 -13.95 -3.03 4.16
CA GLY A 86 -12.97 -2.79 5.20
C GLY A 86 -12.83 -1.31 5.48
N ILE A 87 -12.33 -0.98 6.66
CA ILE A 87 -12.21 0.39 7.15
C ILE A 87 -10.77 0.86 6.96
N PRO A 88 -10.46 1.75 6.00
CA PRO A 88 -9.10 2.19 5.74
C PRO A 88 -8.43 2.76 6.99
N THR A 89 -7.21 2.32 7.26
CA THR A 89 -6.45 2.74 8.45
C THR A 89 -5.42 3.80 8.11
N HIS A 90 -4.71 3.58 7.02
CA HIS A 90 -3.66 4.43 6.48
C HIS A 90 -3.40 4.06 5.02
N TRP A 91 -2.58 4.86 4.35
CA TRP A 91 -2.10 4.58 3.01
C TRP A 91 -0.66 5.04 2.83
N LYS A 92 0.00 4.54 1.79
CA LYS A 92 1.36 4.90 1.40
C LYS A 92 1.43 5.14 -0.09
N ALA A 93 2.11 6.21 -0.50
CA ALA A 93 2.43 6.42 -1.91
C ALA A 93 3.64 5.56 -2.27
N ILE A 94 3.59 4.94 -3.44
CA ILE A 94 4.73 4.28 -4.06
C ILE A 94 5.16 5.13 -5.25
N GLY A 95 6.41 5.54 -5.21
CA GLY A 95 7.01 6.40 -6.21
C GLY A 95 8.47 6.05 -6.39
N ILE A 96 9.31 7.08 -6.57
CA ILE A 96 10.71 6.90 -6.93
C ILE A 96 11.59 7.50 -5.83
N LEU A 97 12.43 6.67 -5.22
CA LEU A 97 13.54 7.09 -4.38
C LEU A 97 14.81 7.08 -5.22
N TRP A 98 15.62 8.15 -5.20
CA TRP A 98 16.82 8.21 -6.02
C TRP A 98 17.95 9.03 -5.42
N ARG A 99 19.18 8.69 -5.81
CA ARG A 99 20.41 9.34 -5.35
C ARG A 99 20.75 10.57 -6.19
N LYS A 100 20.57 11.77 -5.64
CA LYS A 100 20.88 13.03 -6.34
C LYS A 100 22.37 13.23 -6.64
N ASP A 101 23.25 12.53 -5.93
CA ASP A 101 24.69 12.54 -6.15
C ASP A 101 25.15 11.55 -7.24
N LYS A 102 24.26 10.67 -7.73
CA LYS A 102 24.58 9.63 -8.72
C LYS A 102 23.81 9.77 -10.03
N VAL A 103 22.52 10.15 -9.97
CA VAL A 103 21.70 10.30 -11.17
C VAL A 103 22.05 11.64 -11.85
N PRO A 104 22.44 11.65 -13.14
CA PRO A 104 22.95 12.86 -13.80
C PRO A 104 21.84 13.81 -14.27
N PHE A 105 20.61 13.61 -13.82
CA PHE A 105 19.43 14.38 -14.17
C PHE A 105 18.42 14.32 -13.02
N GLU A 106 17.46 15.24 -13.05
CA GLU A 106 16.36 15.23 -12.10
C GLU A 106 15.30 14.23 -12.54
N ILE A 107 14.95 13.27 -11.67
CA ILE A 107 13.83 12.38 -11.91
C ILE A 107 12.54 13.11 -11.56
N THR A 108 11.63 13.21 -12.52
CA THR A 108 10.34 13.91 -12.38
C THR A 108 9.16 13.08 -12.87
N SER A 109 9.39 12.00 -13.60
CA SER A 109 8.37 11.14 -14.22
C SER A 109 8.72 9.66 -14.06
N TRP A 110 7.70 8.80 -14.09
CA TRP A 110 7.93 7.35 -14.21
C TRP A 110 8.75 7.02 -15.47
N LYS A 111 8.56 7.76 -16.56
CA LYS A 111 9.25 7.53 -17.84
C LYS A 111 10.76 7.70 -17.75
N ASP A 112 11.24 8.47 -16.77
CA ASP A 112 12.67 8.64 -16.53
C ASP A 112 13.37 7.32 -16.16
N LEU A 113 12.64 6.34 -15.61
CA LEU A 113 13.18 5.02 -15.29
C LEU A 113 13.72 4.29 -16.53
N TRP A 114 13.21 4.59 -17.73
CA TRP A 114 13.61 3.96 -18.99
C TRP A 114 14.84 4.61 -19.65
N ARG A 115 15.42 5.64 -19.02
CA ARG A 115 16.59 6.33 -19.57
C ARG A 115 17.84 5.45 -19.55
N PRO A 116 18.65 5.44 -20.64
CA PRO A 116 19.82 4.56 -20.74
C PRO A 116 20.89 4.87 -19.67
N GLU A 117 20.92 6.09 -19.11
CA GLU A 117 21.82 6.47 -18.02
C GLU A 117 21.55 5.69 -16.71
N LEU A 118 20.39 5.04 -16.60
CA LEU A 118 20.01 4.17 -15.48
C LEU A 118 20.27 2.69 -15.74
N ALA A 119 21.01 2.33 -16.80
CA ALA A 119 21.37 0.95 -17.10
C ALA A 119 22.00 0.23 -15.89
N ASN A 120 21.39 -0.89 -15.46
CA ASN A 120 21.79 -1.67 -14.29
C ASN A 120 21.90 -0.83 -12.99
N ARG A 121 20.96 0.07 -12.73
CA ARG A 121 20.93 0.96 -11.53
C ARG A 121 19.63 1.00 -10.76
N ILE A 122 18.57 0.31 -11.22
CA ILE A 122 17.25 0.38 -10.60
C ILE A 122 16.97 -0.86 -9.74
N SER A 123 16.40 -0.67 -8.56
CA SER A 123 15.77 -1.73 -7.76
C SER A 123 14.24 -1.66 -7.86
N VAL A 124 13.62 -2.81 -8.08
CA VAL A 124 12.15 -3.00 -8.11
C VAL A 124 11.77 -4.15 -7.19
N GLN A 125 10.62 -4.06 -6.52
CA GLN A 125 10.17 -5.13 -5.63
C GLN A 125 10.03 -6.45 -6.40
N LYS A 126 10.41 -7.57 -5.77
CA LYS A 126 10.26 -8.91 -6.35
C LYS A 126 8.79 -9.37 -6.34
N MET A 127 8.35 -10.01 -7.42
CA MET A 127 7.09 -10.78 -7.46
C MET A 127 7.17 -12.00 -6.51
N PRO A 128 6.06 -12.49 -5.93
CA PRO A 128 4.65 -12.18 -6.19
C PRO A 128 4.07 -11.20 -5.15
N THR A 129 4.57 -9.96 -5.10
CA THR A 129 4.08 -8.96 -4.13
C THR A 129 3.16 -7.95 -4.81
N LEU A 130 2.20 -7.39 -4.07
CA LEU A 130 1.39 -6.28 -4.55
C LEU A 130 2.27 -5.09 -4.98
N GLY A 131 3.36 -4.81 -4.27
CA GLY A 131 4.31 -3.74 -4.65
C GLY A 131 4.91 -3.94 -6.05
N ALA A 132 5.27 -5.17 -6.42
CA ALA A 132 5.75 -5.49 -7.77
C ALA A 132 4.65 -5.35 -8.82
N ALA A 133 3.42 -5.77 -8.51
CA ALA A 133 2.26 -5.55 -9.36
C ALA A 133 1.93 -4.06 -9.56
N LEU A 134 2.12 -3.24 -8.52
CA LEU A 134 1.95 -1.79 -8.62
C LEU A 134 3.00 -1.16 -9.55
N MET A 135 4.24 -1.66 -9.61
CA MET A 135 5.19 -1.22 -10.64
C MET A 135 4.71 -1.57 -12.06
N LEU A 136 4.15 -2.77 -12.26
CA LEU A 136 3.55 -3.13 -13.55
C LEU A 136 2.38 -2.20 -13.92
N ILE A 137 1.53 -1.86 -12.96
CA ILE A 137 0.40 -0.94 -13.16
C ILE A 137 0.90 0.46 -13.50
N ALA A 138 1.93 0.95 -12.82
CA ALA A 138 2.54 2.23 -13.12
C ALA A 138 3.07 2.26 -14.56
N ALA A 139 3.86 1.25 -14.94
CA ALA A 139 4.38 1.09 -16.29
C ALA A 139 3.25 1.03 -17.34
N ASN A 140 2.18 0.29 -17.06
CA ASN A 140 1.04 0.19 -17.97
C ASN A 140 0.37 1.55 -18.19
N ILE A 141 0.06 2.27 -17.11
CA ILE A 141 -0.62 3.58 -17.18
C ILE A 141 0.23 4.59 -17.95
N VAL A 142 1.53 4.72 -17.63
CA VAL A 142 2.37 5.76 -18.26
C VAL A 142 2.75 5.44 -19.71
N HIS A 143 2.56 4.20 -20.13
CA HIS A 143 2.68 3.74 -21.52
C HIS A 143 1.32 3.59 -22.25
N GLY A 144 0.25 4.19 -21.72
CA GLY A 144 -1.04 4.34 -22.40
C GLY A 144 -2.00 3.16 -22.27
N GLY A 145 -1.71 2.21 -21.38
CA GLY A 145 -2.60 1.12 -21.03
C GLY A 145 -3.60 1.47 -19.92
N SER A 146 -4.58 0.60 -19.73
CA SER A 146 -5.57 0.64 -18.66
C SER A 146 -5.55 -0.67 -17.86
N GLN A 147 -6.01 -0.64 -16.60
CA GLN A 147 -6.27 -1.86 -15.82
C GLN A 147 -7.57 -2.56 -16.24
N LYS A 148 -8.41 -1.91 -17.05
CA LYS A 148 -9.63 -2.51 -17.61
C LYS A 148 -9.33 -3.57 -18.68
N ASP A 149 -8.11 -3.59 -19.20
CA ASP A 149 -7.67 -4.54 -20.21
C ASP A 149 -6.95 -5.70 -19.50
N ASP A 150 -7.49 -6.91 -19.61
CA ASP A 150 -7.08 -8.11 -18.82
C ASP A 150 -5.62 -8.56 -19.01
N ASP A 151 -4.90 -8.01 -19.99
CA ASP A 151 -3.54 -8.43 -20.30
C ASP A 151 -2.46 -7.39 -20.04
N MET A 152 -2.80 -6.13 -19.69
CA MET A 152 -1.81 -5.07 -19.38
C MET A 152 -0.61 -5.01 -20.35
N GLU A 153 -0.82 -5.32 -21.64
CA GLU A 153 0.26 -5.49 -22.62
C GLU A 153 1.20 -4.27 -22.73
N PRO A 154 0.71 -3.01 -22.71
CA PRO A 154 1.59 -1.85 -22.66
C PRO A 154 2.56 -1.89 -21.47
N GLY A 155 2.07 -2.30 -20.29
CA GLY A 155 2.88 -2.49 -19.09
C GLY A 155 3.92 -3.59 -19.24
N TRP A 156 3.56 -4.74 -19.81
CA TRP A 156 4.52 -5.82 -20.04
C TRP A 156 5.61 -5.44 -21.04
N ALA A 157 5.24 -4.78 -22.14
CA ALA A 157 6.19 -4.26 -23.11
C ALA A 157 7.14 -3.24 -22.46
N ALA A 158 6.61 -2.34 -21.64
CA ALA A 158 7.39 -1.37 -20.89
C ALA A 158 8.33 -2.05 -19.88
N MET A 159 7.87 -3.02 -19.09
CA MET A 159 8.71 -3.75 -18.14
C MET A 159 9.84 -4.51 -18.84
N LYS A 160 9.59 -5.11 -20.02
CA LYS A 160 10.64 -5.73 -20.84
C LYS A 160 11.69 -4.71 -21.28
N ALA A 161 11.24 -3.54 -21.73
CA ALA A 161 12.14 -2.45 -22.11
C ALA A 161 12.91 -1.88 -20.92
N LEU A 162 12.35 -1.96 -19.70
CA LEU A 162 13.01 -1.51 -18.47
C LEU A 162 14.06 -2.49 -17.97
N LYS A 163 13.96 -3.79 -18.31
CA LYS A 163 14.84 -4.85 -17.80
C LYS A 163 16.34 -4.50 -17.81
N PRO A 164 16.93 -3.88 -18.87
CA PRO A 164 18.34 -3.50 -18.86
C PRO A 164 18.74 -2.49 -17.78
N ASN A 165 17.78 -1.71 -17.28
CA ASN A 165 17.99 -0.73 -16.23
C ASN A 165 17.85 -1.34 -14.82
N ILE A 166 17.19 -2.48 -14.69
CA ILE A 166 16.98 -3.15 -13.41
C ILE A 166 18.23 -3.91 -13.00
N ARG A 167 18.82 -3.52 -11.87
CA ARG A 167 19.93 -4.21 -11.23
C ARG A 167 19.46 -5.37 -10.38
N GLU A 168 18.37 -5.18 -9.65
CA GLU A 168 17.90 -6.17 -8.69
C GLU A 168 16.38 -6.16 -8.51
N PHE A 169 15.85 -7.35 -8.22
CA PHE A 169 14.50 -7.54 -7.70
C PHE A 169 14.57 -7.82 -6.21
N TYR A 170 14.27 -6.82 -5.39
CA TYR A 170 14.52 -6.91 -3.95
C TYR A 170 13.37 -7.64 -3.23
N PRO A 171 13.66 -8.53 -2.26
CA PRO A 171 12.64 -9.29 -1.55
C PRO A 171 12.01 -8.50 -0.39
N LEU A 172 12.77 -7.58 0.21
CA LEU A 172 12.38 -6.79 1.38
C LEU A 172 12.79 -5.34 1.17
N THR A 173 11.95 -4.40 1.63
CA THR A 173 12.21 -2.97 1.57
C THR A 173 13.58 -2.59 2.16
N SER A 174 13.97 -3.20 3.29
CA SER A 174 15.27 -2.96 3.92
C SER A 174 16.47 -3.34 3.04
N ALA A 175 16.33 -4.38 2.20
CA ALA A 175 17.37 -4.77 1.25
C ALA A 175 17.55 -3.70 0.17
N ALA A 176 16.45 -3.19 -0.42
CA ALA A 176 16.51 -2.10 -1.39
C ALA A 176 17.14 -0.83 -0.81
N ILE A 177 16.78 -0.46 0.43
CA ILE A 177 17.38 0.71 1.09
C ILE A 177 18.87 0.52 1.32
N THR A 178 19.30 -0.69 1.70
CA THR A 178 20.73 -1.01 1.85
C THR A 178 21.48 -0.80 0.52
N SER A 179 20.97 -1.35 -0.58
CA SER A 179 21.54 -1.17 -1.92
C SER A 179 21.57 0.31 -2.37
N LEU A 180 20.50 1.06 -2.09
CA LEU A 180 20.39 2.47 -2.46
C LEU A 180 21.35 3.35 -1.66
N VAL A 181 21.48 3.12 -0.35
CA VAL A 181 22.42 3.86 0.51
C VAL A 181 23.88 3.51 0.16
N ALA A 182 24.17 2.24 -0.15
CA ALA A 182 25.49 1.83 -0.63
C ALA A 182 25.85 2.38 -2.02
N GLY A 183 24.85 2.80 -2.80
CA GLY A 183 25.02 3.27 -4.17
C GLY A 183 25.19 2.15 -5.20
N ASP A 184 24.89 0.91 -4.81
CA ASP A 184 24.76 -0.24 -5.71
C ASP A 184 23.63 -0.01 -6.71
N THR A 185 22.49 0.47 -6.21
CA THR A 185 21.40 1.03 -7.00
C THR A 185 21.41 2.55 -6.85
N TRP A 186 20.97 3.26 -7.89
CA TRP A 186 20.83 4.72 -7.86
C TRP A 186 19.37 5.15 -7.73
N VAL A 187 18.46 4.24 -8.05
CA VAL A 187 17.01 4.46 -8.05
C VAL A 187 16.34 3.23 -7.47
N SER A 188 15.34 3.43 -6.61
CA SER A 188 14.44 2.40 -6.13
C SER A 188 13.00 2.82 -6.33
N VAL A 189 12.20 1.98 -6.97
CA VAL A 189 10.74 2.12 -6.91
C VAL A 189 10.28 1.58 -5.56
N ASN A 190 9.76 2.42 -4.68
CA ASN A 190 9.46 2.05 -3.30
C ASN A 190 8.42 2.99 -2.66
N THR A 191 8.02 2.69 -1.42
CA THR A 191 7.17 3.60 -0.63
C THR A 191 7.92 4.89 -0.30
N LEU A 192 7.22 6.03 -0.39
CA LEU A 192 7.84 7.35 -0.31
C LEU A 192 8.14 7.79 1.13
N ASP A 193 7.44 7.25 2.13
CA ASP A 193 7.71 7.43 3.57
C ASP A 193 9.19 7.22 3.96
N LEU A 194 9.92 6.41 3.22
CA LEU A 194 11.35 6.14 3.43
C LEU A 194 12.28 7.28 2.99
N GLY A 195 11.80 8.22 2.17
CA GLY A 195 12.62 9.27 1.57
C GLY A 195 13.14 10.30 2.55
N LEU A 196 12.28 10.83 3.42
CA LEU A 196 12.65 11.85 4.40
C LEU A 196 13.71 11.35 5.40
N PRO A 197 13.58 10.15 6.00
CA PRO A 197 14.62 9.59 6.86
C PRO A 197 15.99 9.43 6.18
N LEU A 198 16.01 9.32 4.85
CA LEU A 198 17.22 9.06 4.06
C LEU A 198 17.78 10.30 3.36
N ALA A 199 17.23 11.49 3.61
CA ALA A 199 17.63 12.71 2.93
C ALA A 199 19.13 13.07 3.12
N SER A 200 19.72 12.73 4.28
CA SER A 200 21.15 12.93 4.56
C SER A 200 22.05 12.06 3.69
N GLU A 201 21.54 10.96 3.14
CA GLU A 201 22.25 10.02 2.26
C GLU A 201 22.19 10.44 0.79
N ASN A 202 21.81 11.70 0.51
CA ASN A 202 21.53 12.22 -0.84
C ASN A 202 20.35 11.53 -1.54
N ILE A 203 19.47 10.87 -0.79
CA ILE A 203 18.27 10.24 -1.33
C ILE A 203 17.14 11.27 -1.40
N VAL A 204 16.47 11.31 -2.55
CA VAL A 204 15.32 12.16 -2.84
C VAL A 204 14.13 11.25 -3.11
N ALA A 205 13.00 11.53 -2.46
CA ALA A 205 11.72 10.96 -2.84
C ALA A 205 11.03 11.84 -3.87
N THR A 206 10.52 11.22 -4.92
CA THR A 206 9.84 11.89 -6.03
C THR A 206 8.47 11.29 -6.23
N ILE A 207 7.48 12.19 -6.25
CA ILE A 207 6.14 11.93 -6.75
C ILE A 207 6.18 12.21 -8.24
N PRO A 208 6.04 11.20 -9.10
CA PRO A 208 6.09 11.42 -10.54
C PRO A 208 4.98 12.34 -11.03
N ALA A 209 5.24 13.07 -12.11
CA ALA A 209 4.31 14.04 -12.69
C ALA A 209 2.96 13.42 -13.07
N GLU A 210 2.95 12.16 -13.50
CA GLU A 210 1.73 11.41 -13.80
C GLU A 210 0.92 11.08 -12.54
N GLY A 211 1.60 10.93 -11.40
CA GLY A 211 1.04 10.47 -10.14
C GLY A 211 1.78 9.26 -9.56
N CYS A 212 1.30 8.76 -8.42
CA CYS A 212 1.87 7.61 -7.72
C CYS A 212 0.94 6.41 -7.75
N THR A 213 1.50 5.21 -7.77
CA THR A 213 0.76 4.04 -7.27
C THR A 213 0.72 4.11 -5.74
N TRP A 214 -0.10 3.28 -5.12
CA TRP A 214 -0.26 3.33 -3.68
C TRP A 214 -0.76 2.01 -3.13
N ALA A 215 -0.56 1.83 -1.83
CA ALA A 215 -1.11 0.74 -1.07
C ALA A 215 -1.86 1.31 0.15
N GLY A 216 -2.85 0.57 0.61
CA GLY A 216 -3.58 0.87 1.84
C GLY A 216 -3.88 -0.41 2.59
N ASP A 217 -3.93 -0.28 3.91
CA ASP A 217 -4.39 -1.33 4.81
C ASP A 217 -5.71 -0.92 5.44
N ALA A 218 -6.60 -1.89 5.64
CA ALA A 218 -7.90 -1.69 6.24
C ALA A 218 -8.13 -2.66 7.39
N PHE A 219 -8.87 -2.21 8.39
CA PHE A 219 -9.45 -3.10 9.38
C PHE A 219 -10.68 -3.79 8.83
N CYS A 220 -10.79 -5.08 9.05
CA CYS A 220 -11.92 -5.91 8.68
C CYS A 220 -12.39 -6.74 9.85
N ILE A 221 -13.67 -7.09 9.85
CA ILE A 221 -14.25 -8.05 10.80
C ILE A 221 -14.39 -9.39 10.08
N PRO A 222 -13.72 -10.45 10.56
CA PRO A 222 -13.95 -11.80 10.06
C PRO A 222 -15.41 -12.24 10.21
N LYS A 223 -15.95 -12.93 9.20
CA LYS A 223 -17.28 -13.53 9.27
C LYS A 223 -17.31 -14.56 10.41
N GLY A 224 -18.28 -14.43 11.32
CA GLY A 224 -18.39 -15.32 12.48
C GLY A 224 -17.54 -14.90 13.70
N ALA A 225 -16.92 -13.72 13.68
CA ALA A 225 -16.20 -13.20 14.85
C ALA A 225 -17.09 -13.09 16.09
N GLU A 226 -16.66 -13.70 17.20
CA GLU A 226 -17.44 -13.75 18.45
C GLU A 226 -17.63 -12.35 19.08
N ASN A 227 -16.61 -11.48 18.99
CA ASN A 227 -16.62 -10.16 19.64
C ASN A 227 -16.73 -9.01 18.62
N ARG A 228 -17.67 -9.12 17.67
CA ARG A 228 -17.93 -8.10 16.64
C ARG A 228 -18.06 -6.67 17.18
N GLU A 229 -18.83 -6.47 18.25
CA GLU A 229 -19.03 -5.12 18.81
C GLU A 229 -17.74 -4.52 19.38
N SER A 230 -16.92 -5.34 20.04
CA SER A 230 -15.62 -4.93 20.56
C SER A 230 -14.66 -4.57 19.43
N ALA A 231 -14.68 -5.33 18.33
CA ALA A 231 -13.93 -5.03 17.12
C ALA A 231 -14.36 -3.69 16.51
N LEU A 232 -15.66 -3.44 16.35
CA LEU A 232 -16.16 -2.15 15.85
C LEU A 232 -15.73 -0.97 16.74
N LYS A 233 -15.82 -1.12 18.06
CA LYS A 233 -15.33 -0.10 19.02
C LYS A 233 -13.84 0.17 18.86
N PHE A 234 -13.04 -0.87 18.64
CA PHE A 234 -11.61 -0.71 18.38
C PHE A 234 -11.35 0.02 17.06
N ILE A 235 -12.03 -0.39 15.99
CA ILE A 235 -11.88 0.23 14.67
C ILE A 235 -12.29 1.71 14.69
N ASP A 236 -13.43 2.04 15.29
CA ASP A 236 -13.88 3.42 15.48
C ASP A 236 -12.88 4.23 16.31
N PHE A 237 -12.36 3.64 17.40
CA PHE A 237 -11.31 4.26 18.21
C PHE A 237 -10.07 4.60 17.37
N MET A 238 -9.59 3.69 16.52
CA MET A 238 -8.39 3.91 15.71
C MET A 238 -8.55 5.02 14.65
N LEU A 239 -9.79 5.33 14.25
CA LEU A 239 -10.08 6.44 13.33
C LEU A 239 -10.24 7.80 14.03
N GLN A 240 -10.18 7.86 15.36
CA GLN A 240 -10.21 9.13 16.07
C GLN A 240 -8.94 9.94 15.78
N ASP A 241 -9.10 11.26 15.63
CA ASP A 241 -8.05 12.20 15.23
C ASP A 241 -6.75 12.03 16.04
N ALA A 242 -6.85 11.93 17.36
CA ALA A 242 -5.69 11.73 18.23
C ALA A 242 -4.94 10.42 17.95
N ASN A 243 -5.65 9.35 17.58
CA ASN A 243 -5.04 8.07 17.25
C ASN A 243 -4.47 8.07 15.83
N GLN A 244 -5.13 8.72 14.86
CA GLN A 244 -4.61 8.92 13.51
C GLN A 244 -3.33 9.78 13.51
N ILE A 245 -3.27 10.85 14.32
CA ILE A 245 -2.08 11.67 14.49
C ILE A 245 -0.93 10.87 15.11
N GLU A 246 -1.20 10.10 16.18
CA GLU A 246 -0.18 9.24 16.80
C GLU A 246 0.32 8.18 15.82
N TRP A 247 -0.58 7.53 15.09
CA TRP A 247 -0.21 6.53 14.11
C TRP A 247 0.65 7.13 12.99
N ALA A 248 0.23 8.28 12.45
CA ALA A 248 0.99 9.01 11.44
C ALA A 248 2.41 9.34 11.92
N LYS A 249 2.56 9.74 13.18
CA LYS A 249 3.85 10.05 13.80
C LYS A 249 4.74 8.81 13.99
N GLU A 250 4.19 7.75 14.60
CA GLU A 250 4.98 6.59 15.03
C GLU A 250 5.31 5.64 13.88
N ALA A 251 4.37 5.45 12.94
CA ALA A 251 4.56 4.53 11.82
C ALA A 251 4.95 5.22 10.51
N GLN A 252 5.03 6.56 10.51
CA GLN A 252 5.32 7.38 9.34
C GLN A 252 4.41 7.05 8.14
N VAL A 253 3.11 6.96 8.41
CA VAL A 253 2.10 6.62 7.40
C VAL A 253 1.10 7.76 7.22
N ALA A 254 0.55 7.90 6.02
CA ALA A 254 -0.49 8.89 5.79
C ALA A 254 -1.79 8.48 6.49
N PRO A 255 -2.45 9.38 7.23
CA PRO A 255 -3.74 9.08 7.83
C PRO A 255 -4.77 8.77 6.73
N SER A 256 -5.66 7.82 7.00
CA SER A 256 -6.80 7.57 6.11
C SER A 256 -7.89 8.64 6.26
N THR A 257 -7.88 9.35 7.39
CA THR A 257 -8.84 10.41 7.72
C THR A 257 -8.43 11.79 7.18
N THR A 258 -9.34 12.75 7.24
CA THR A 258 -9.14 14.16 6.93
C THR A 258 -8.56 14.97 8.10
N VAL A 259 -8.00 14.28 9.11
CA VAL A 259 -7.40 14.94 10.27
C VAL A 259 -6.31 15.92 9.86
N VAL A 260 -6.29 17.09 10.48
CA VAL A 260 -5.20 18.06 10.30
C VAL A 260 -4.02 17.63 11.16
N LEU A 261 -2.90 17.29 10.52
CA LEU A 261 -1.69 16.89 11.22
C LEU A 261 -0.96 18.10 11.82
N PRO A 262 -0.42 17.99 13.04
CA PRO A 262 0.51 18.97 13.58
C PRO A 262 1.71 19.18 12.63
N PRO A 263 2.28 20.40 12.54
CA PRO A 263 3.37 20.68 11.60
C PRO A 263 4.60 19.76 11.75
N ASP A 264 4.95 19.36 12.97
CA ASP A 264 6.06 18.44 13.23
C ASP A 264 5.80 17.03 12.67
N VAL A 265 4.55 16.58 12.67
CA VAL A 265 4.14 15.30 12.08
C VAL A 265 4.04 15.43 10.56
N GLN A 266 3.38 16.48 10.07
CA GLN A 266 3.18 16.71 8.63
C GLN A 266 4.51 16.86 7.87
N ASN A 267 5.49 17.56 8.46
CA ASN A 267 6.81 17.74 7.85
C ASN A 267 7.62 16.43 7.80
N GLY A 268 7.22 15.42 8.57
CA GLY A 268 7.80 14.09 8.57
C GLY A 268 7.18 13.13 7.56
N LEU A 269 6.20 13.58 6.77
CA LEU A 269 5.50 12.77 5.75
C LEU A 269 5.61 13.42 4.37
N ILE A 270 5.89 12.60 3.36
CA ILE A 270 5.80 13.03 1.96
C ILE A 270 4.34 12.99 1.50
N GLU A 271 3.60 11.99 1.97
CA GLU A 271 2.19 11.76 1.67
C GLU A 271 1.28 12.77 2.36
N ASN A 272 1.08 13.90 1.69
CA ASN A 272 0.13 14.95 2.07
C ASN A 272 -1.12 14.96 1.16
N ALA A 273 -2.00 15.93 1.36
CA ALA A 273 -3.24 16.07 0.59
C ALA A 273 -2.99 16.17 -0.94
N ASP A 274 -1.94 16.90 -1.35
CA ASP A 274 -1.58 17.07 -2.77
C ASP A 274 -1.11 15.76 -3.39
N VAL A 275 -0.39 14.92 -2.65
CA VAL A 275 0.01 13.57 -3.10
C VAL A 275 -1.22 12.70 -3.27
N ALA A 276 -2.14 12.80 -2.31
CA ALA A 276 -3.35 12.01 -2.31
C ALA A 276 -4.22 12.32 -3.55
N ASP A 277 -4.16 13.54 -4.10
CA ASP A 277 -4.86 13.92 -5.34
C ASP A 277 -4.17 13.41 -6.62
N LYS A 278 -2.92 12.93 -6.51
CA LYS A 278 -2.13 12.37 -7.59
C LYS A 278 -2.04 10.85 -7.54
N LEU A 279 -2.88 10.18 -6.75
CA LEU A 279 -2.90 8.73 -6.68
C LEU A 279 -3.56 8.13 -7.91
N PHE A 280 -2.95 7.08 -8.46
CA PHE A 280 -3.55 6.32 -9.53
C PHE A 280 -4.84 5.61 -9.06
N PRO A 281 -5.85 5.51 -9.94
CA PRO A 281 -7.04 4.72 -9.66
C PRO A 281 -6.70 3.23 -9.81
N ILE A 282 -6.23 2.61 -8.72
CA ILE A 282 -5.85 1.19 -8.69
C ILE A 282 -7.09 0.32 -8.52
N ASP A 283 -7.25 -0.67 -9.39
CA ASP A 283 -8.19 -1.78 -9.17
C ASP A 283 -7.46 -2.85 -8.35
N PHE A 284 -7.54 -2.71 -7.03
CA PHE A 284 -6.84 -3.60 -6.10
C PHE A 284 -7.33 -5.04 -6.19
N LEU A 285 -8.59 -5.26 -6.52
CA LEU A 285 -9.13 -6.61 -6.68
C LEU A 285 -8.60 -7.26 -7.96
N HIS A 286 -8.61 -6.53 -9.07
CA HIS A 286 -8.03 -7.00 -10.33
C HIS A 286 -6.53 -7.32 -10.16
N ALA A 287 -5.79 -6.42 -9.50
CA ALA A 287 -4.37 -6.61 -9.21
C ALA A 287 -4.11 -7.84 -8.33
N GLY A 288 -4.83 -7.97 -7.21
CA GLY A 288 -4.68 -9.12 -6.30
C GLY A 288 -5.09 -10.44 -6.92
N THR A 289 -6.17 -10.46 -7.71
CA THR A 289 -6.67 -11.67 -8.39
C THR A 289 -5.72 -12.15 -9.47
N ASN A 290 -5.14 -11.23 -10.25
CA ASN A 290 -4.21 -11.57 -11.32
C ASN A 290 -2.76 -11.76 -10.84
N LEU A 291 -2.45 -11.48 -9.57
CA LEU A 291 -1.09 -11.57 -9.03
C LEU A 291 -0.40 -12.91 -9.33
N PRO A 292 -1.04 -14.10 -9.21
CA PRO A 292 -0.43 -15.36 -9.63
C PRO A 292 -0.08 -15.41 -11.13
N LYS A 293 -1.04 -15.06 -12.01
CA LYS A 293 -0.85 -15.02 -13.49
C LYS A 293 0.29 -14.07 -13.87
N TRP A 294 0.29 -12.87 -13.29
CA TRP A 294 1.32 -11.87 -13.53
C TRP A 294 2.68 -12.33 -13.00
N SER A 295 2.73 -13.02 -11.87
CA SER A 295 3.99 -13.52 -11.29
C SER A 295 4.64 -14.56 -12.18
N ASP A 296 3.85 -15.49 -12.72
CA ASP A 296 4.35 -16.50 -13.67
C ASP A 296 4.91 -15.85 -14.94
N ARG A 297 4.22 -14.83 -15.48
CA ARG A 297 4.69 -14.10 -16.65
C ARG A 297 5.94 -13.28 -16.36
N TRP A 298 5.98 -12.58 -15.23
CA TRP A 298 7.13 -11.79 -14.80
C TRP A 298 8.37 -12.66 -14.67
N LEU A 299 8.24 -13.85 -14.08
CA LEU A 299 9.34 -14.79 -13.97
C LEU A 299 9.86 -15.24 -15.34
N ARG A 300 8.98 -15.48 -16.32
CA ARG A 300 9.39 -15.89 -17.67
C ARG A 300 10.01 -14.76 -18.50
N GLU A 301 9.47 -13.55 -18.38
CA GLU A 301 9.73 -12.49 -19.35
C GLU A 301 10.65 -11.37 -18.81
N ILE A 302 10.67 -11.17 -17.48
CA ILE A 302 11.29 -10.01 -16.85
C ILE A 302 12.46 -10.42 -15.94
N SER A 303 12.22 -11.28 -14.95
CA SER A 303 13.23 -11.62 -13.94
C SER A 303 13.93 -12.97 -14.13
N GLY A 304 13.50 -13.75 -15.12
CA GLY A 304 14.18 -14.98 -15.55
C GLY A 304 15.36 -14.74 -16.48
#